data_AF-A0A0M8P2M0-F1
#
_entry.id   AF-A0A0M8P2M0-F1
#
_cell.length_a   1.000
_cell.length_b   1.000
_cell.length_c   1.000
_cell.angle_alpha   90.00
_cell.angle_beta   90.00
_cell.angle_gamma   90.00
#
_symmetry.space_group_name_H-M   'P 1'
#
loop_
_entity.id
_entity.type
_entity.pdbx_description
1 polymer ?
#
loop_
_entity_poly.entity_id
_entity_poly.type
_entity_poly.pdbx_seq_one_letter_code
_entity_poly.pdbx_strand_id
1 'polypeptide(L)'
;MNIRVEIATASKKPSTSNLTVARQNLNTKPAKMENDKGEIVDLYVPRKCSATNRIIKANDHASVQLSVGKVDENGRYTGENQTYALCGFIRARGESDDSFNRLTQRDGYLKNVWAASSQR
;
A
#
# COMPACT_ATOMS: atom_id res chain seq x y z
N MET A 1 18.59 11.93 17.48
CA MET A 1 17.77 10.88 16.83
C MET A 1 17.87 11.09 15.33
N ASN A 2 18.89 10.51 14.70
CA ASN A 2 19.15 10.68 13.27
C ASN A 2 18.40 9.59 12.51
N ILE A 3 17.28 9.95 11.90
CA ILE A 3 16.64 9.14 10.87
C ILE A 3 17.59 9.13 9.67
N ARG A 4 18.38 8.06 9.57
CA ARG A 4 19.26 7.77 8.43
C ARG A 4 18.37 7.18 7.33
N VAL A 5 17.77 8.03 6.49
CA VAL A 5 17.04 7.59 5.30
C VAL A 5 18.07 7.17 4.27
N GLU A 6 18.39 5.88 4.20
CA GLU A 6 19.02 5.33 3.00
C GLU A 6 17.95 5.35 1.90
N ILE A 7 18.08 6.34 1.02
CA ILE A 7 17.21 6.55 -0.13
C ILE A 7 17.39 5.35 -1.05
N ALA A 8 16.41 4.45 -1.08
CA ALA A 8 16.39 3.31 -1.98
C ALA A 8 16.25 3.82 -3.42
N THR A 9 17.37 3.85 -4.12
CA THR A 9 17.44 4.18 -5.53
C THR A 9 16.68 3.13 -6.35
N ALA A 10 15.98 3.58 -7.39
CA ALA A 10 15.18 2.76 -8.27
C ALA A 10 16.03 1.81 -9.14
N SER A 11 16.67 0.81 -8.53
CA SER A 11 17.42 -0.22 -9.24
C SER A 11 17.01 -1.61 -8.75
N LYS A 12 16.27 -2.30 -9.64
CA LYS A 12 15.87 -3.72 -9.58
C LYS A 12 14.99 -4.11 -8.39
N LYS A 13 13.73 -4.49 -8.66
CA LYS A 13 12.95 -5.34 -7.76
C LYS A 13 13.85 -6.52 -7.35
N PRO A 14 14.28 -6.64 -6.09
CA PRO A 14 15.06 -7.79 -5.69
C PRO A 14 14.12 -8.99 -5.77
N SER A 15 14.48 -9.95 -6.63
CA SER A 15 13.93 -11.29 -6.63
C SER A 15 14.33 -11.97 -5.32
N THR A 16 13.72 -11.60 -4.20
CA THR A 16 13.81 -12.36 -2.95
C THR A 16 12.67 -13.36 -2.94
N SER A 17 12.92 -14.47 -3.65
CA SER A 17 12.33 -15.76 -3.32
C SER A 17 12.51 -16.01 -1.82
N ASN A 18 11.41 -16.39 -1.17
CA ASN A 18 11.30 -16.99 0.17
C ASN A 18 11.03 -16.03 1.35
N LEU A 19 9.84 -15.41 1.36
CA LEU A 19 9.01 -15.39 2.57
C LEU A 19 7.52 -15.34 2.20
N THR A 20 6.91 -16.52 2.25
CA THR A 20 5.52 -16.78 1.93
C THR A 20 4.61 -16.21 3.03
N VAL A 21 4.10 -15.00 2.83
CA VAL A 21 2.71 -14.69 3.19
C VAL A 21 2.01 -14.24 1.92
N ALA A 22 1.27 -15.19 1.36
CA ALA A 22 0.47 -15.05 0.16
C ALA A 22 -0.50 -13.87 0.27
N ARG A 23 -0.16 -12.75 -0.38
CA ARG A 23 -1.11 -11.89 -1.10
C ARG A 23 -0.40 -11.36 -2.35
N GLN A 24 -0.09 -12.29 -3.25
CA GLN A 24 0.31 -11.97 -4.61
C GLN A 24 -0.84 -11.22 -5.29
N ASN A 25 -0.52 -10.07 -5.90
CA ASN A 25 -1.26 -9.44 -6.99
C ASN A 25 -2.77 -9.73 -7.02
N LEU A 26 -3.55 -8.97 -6.26
CA LEU A 26 -4.94 -8.72 -6.62
C LEU A 26 -4.94 -7.74 -7.81
N ASN A 27 -4.48 -8.21 -8.98
CA ASN A 27 -4.89 -7.66 -10.27
C ASN A 27 -6.33 -8.10 -10.56
N THR A 28 -7.17 -8.02 -9.52
CA THR A 28 -8.55 -8.45 -9.53
C THR A 28 -9.32 -7.29 -10.11
N LYS A 29 -10.06 -7.58 -11.18
CA LYS A 29 -11.04 -6.66 -11.74
C LYS A 29 -11.78 -5.97 -10.58
N PRO A 30 -11.92 -4.64 -10.59
CA PRO A 30 -12.72 -3.95 -9.58
C PRO A 30 -14.08 -4.65 -9.52
N ALA A 31 -14.50 -5.10 -8.34
CA ALA A 31 -15.83 -5.64 -8.17
C ALA A 31 -16.81 -4.52 -8.55
N LYS A 32 -17.53 -4.72 -9.65
CA LYS A 32 -18.48 -3.79 -10.26
C LYS A 32 -19.80 -4.53 -10.34
N MET A 33 -20.89 -3.89 -9.94
CA MET A 33 -22.22 -4.41 -10.17
C MET A 33 -22.57 -4.18 -11.64
N GLU A 34 -22.73 -5.26 -12.38
CA GLU A 34 -23.08 -5.26 -13.81
C GLU A 34 -24.50 -5.85 -13.97
N ASN A 35 -25.30 -5.29 -14.88
CA ASN A 35 -26.58 -5.88 -15.27
C ASN A 35 -26.36 -7.04 -16.28
N ASP A 36 -27.43 -7.77 -16.65
CA ASP A 36 -27.34 -8.88 -17.62
C ASP A 36 -26.85 -8.44 -19.02
N LYS A 37 -26.88 -7.13 -19.32
CA LYS A 37 -26.36 -6.53 -20.56
C LYS A 37 -24.89 -6.10 -20.45
N GLY A 38 -24.24 -6.30 -19.31
CA GLY A 38 -22.84 -5.92 -19.05
C GLY A 38 -22.63 -4.43 -18.79
N GLU A 39 -23.69 -3.68 -18.51
CA GLU A 39 -23.59 -2.26 -18.16
C GLU A 39 -23.38 -2.10 -16.64
N ILE A 40 -22.50 -1.19 -16.24
CA ILE A 40 -22.20 -0.89 -14.84
C ILE A 40 -23.38 -0.11 -14.24
N VAL A 41 -23.97 -0.64 -13.17
CA VAL A 41 -25.11 -0.04 -12.47
C VAL A 41 -24.67 0.90 -11.34
N ASP A 42 -23.42 0.78 -10.88
CA ASP A 42 -22.88 1.58 -9.78
C ASP A 42 -22.52 3.03 -10.20
N LEU A 43 -22.89 4.01 -9.36
CA LEU A 43 -22.50 5.42 -9.53
C LEU A 43 -20.99 5.65 -9.34
N TYR A 44 -20.35 4.88 -8.47
CA TYR A 44 -18.91 4.91 -8.27
C TYR A 44 -18.42 3.62 -7.62
N VAL A 45 -17.17 3.24 -7.88
CA VAL A 45 -16.50 2.13 -7.19
C VAL A 45 -15.62 2.70 -6.08
N PRO A 46 -15.90 2.41 -4.80
CA PRO A 46 -15.12 2.92 -3.68
C PRO A 46 -13.65 2.48 -3.69
N ARG A 47 -12.79 3.29 -3.08
CA ARG A 47 -11.38 2.93 -2.83
C ARG A 47 -11.26 1.85 -1.75
N LYS A 48 -10.24 1.00 -1.87
CA LYS A 48 -9.92 -0.03 -0.88
C LYS A 48 -8.68 0.37 -0.08
N CYS A 49 -8.69 0.07 1.21
CA CYS A 49 -7.53 0.22 2.08
C CYS A 49 -6.43 -0.78 1.70
N SER A 50 -5.21 -0.30 1.49
CA SER A 50 -4.05 -1.12 1.09
C SER A 50 -3.65 -2.12 2.17
N ALA A 51 -3.94 -1.84 3.45
CA ALA A 51 -3.55 -2.69 4.57
C ALA A 51 -4.58 -3.79 4.91
N THR A 52 -5.87 -3.48 4.88
CA THR A 52 -6.95 -4.41 5.28
C THR A 52 -7.87 -4.86 4.15
N ASN A 53 -7.75 -4.27 2.95
CA ASN A 53 -8.69 -4.45 1.84
C ASN A 53 -10.15 -4.06 2.16
N ARG A 54 -10.38 -3.32 3.25
CA ARG A 54 -11.69 -2.78 3.59
C ARG A 54 -12.04 -1.61 2.65
N ILE A 55 -13.33 -1.50 2.29
CA ILE A 55 -13.86 -0.35 1.56
C ILE A 55 -13.74 0.92 2.42
N ILE A 56 -13.19 1.98 1.84
CA ILE A 56 -13.17 3.32 2.42
C ILE A 56 -14.51 3.98 2.06
N LYS A 57 -15.35 4.20 3.08
CA LYS A 57 -16.64 4.84 2.91
C LYS A 57 -16.48 6.34 2.67
N ALA A 58 -17.45 6.98 2.02
CA ALA A 58 -17.44 8.43 1.80
C ALA A 58 -17.41 9.24 3.11
N ASN A 59 -18.03 8.75 4.19
CA ASN A 59 -18.04 9.41 5.50
C ASN A 59 -16.76 9.20 6.33
N ASP A 60 -15.80 8.39 5.85
CA ASP A 60 -14.53 8.14 6.58
C ASP A 60 -13.52 9.27 6.31
N HIS A 61 -13.72 10.41 6.98
CA HIS A 61 -12.82 11.56 6.94
C HIS A 61 -11.49 11.31 7.68
N ALA A 62 -11.41 10.23 8.45
CA ALA A 62 -10.15 9.80 9.06
C ALA A 62 -9.34 8.93 8.09
N SER A 63 -9.83 8.58 6.90
CA SER A 63 -9.01 7.93 5.88
C SER A 63 -8.00 8.91 5.27
N VAL A 64 -6.82 8.40 4.90
CA VAL A 64 -5.78 9.18 4.21
C VAL A 64 -5.28 8.46 2.99
N GLN A 65 -4.83 9.25 2.02
CA GLN A 65 -4.08 8.79 0.88
C GLN A 65 -2.66 9.36 0.99
N LEU A 66 -1.68 8.48 1.05
CA LEU A 66 -0.26 8.83 1.13
C LEU A 66 0.38 8.59 -0.23
N SER A 67 1.02 9.61 -0.78
CA SER A 67 1.74 9.54 -2.06
C SER A 67 3.24 9.59 -1.81
N VAL A 68 3.92 8.46 -1.96
CA VAL A 68 5.38 8.37 -1.81
C VAL A 68 6.03 8.61 -3.17
N GLY A 69 6.84 9.66 -3.28
CA GLY A 69 7.56 9.95 -4.52
C GLY A 69 8.67 8.96 -4.81
N LYS A 70 8.75 8.45 -6.03
CA LYS A 70 9.88 7.62 -6.48
C LYS A 70 11.09 8.50 -6.78
N VAL A 71 12.25 8.01 -6.38
CA VAL A 71 13.53 8.71 -6.48
C VAL A 71 14.49 7.93 -7.38
N ASP A 72 15.26 8.67 -8.17
CA ASP A 72 16.31 8.11 -9.01
C ASP A 72 17.58 7.79 -8.20
N GLU A 73 18.61 7.30 -8.88
CA GLU A 73 19.90 6.98 -8.27
C GLU A 73 20.63 8.19 -7.67
N ASN A 74 20.29 9.39 -8.13
CA ASN A 74 20.84 10.66 -7.66
C ASN A 74 19.99 11.28 -6.54
N GLY A 75 19.01 10.54 -6.02
CA GLY A 75 18.08 11.01 -4.99
C GLY A 75 17.12 12.10 -5.46
N ARG A 76 16.97 12.30 -6.78
CA ARG A 76 16.04 13.27 -7.36
C ARG A 76 14.69 12.60 -7.60
N TYR A 77 13.64 13.38 -7.39
CA TYR A 77 12.28 12.93 -7.61
C TYR A 77 12.00 12.74 -9.11
N THR A 78 11.47 11.58 -9.46
CA THR A 78 11.25 11.14 -10.86
C THR A 78 9.89 11.55 -11.42
N GLY A 79 9.03 12.20 -10.63
CA GLY A 79 7.68 12.60 -11.04
C GLY A 79 6.62 11.49 -10.86
N GLU A 80 7.02 10.25 -10.60
CA GLU A 80 6.09 9.15 -10.33
C GLU A 80 5.90 8.94 -8.82
N ASN A 81 4.67 8.64 -8.38
CA ASN A 81 4.35 8.39 -6.98
C ASN A 81 3.70 7.03 -6.80
N GLN A 82 4.09 6.34 -5.75
CA GLN A 82 3.36 5.20 -5.24
C GLN A 82 2.33 5.67 -4.22
N THR A 83 1.05 5.43 -4.51
CA THR A 83 -0.05 5.82 -3.62
C THR A 83 -0.50 4.67 -2.73
N TYR A 84 -0.67 4.94 -1.44
CA TYR A 84 -1.22 4.02 -0.46
C TYR A 84 -2.47 4.63 0.17
N ALA A 85 -3.52 3.83 0.33
CA ALA A 85 -4.76 4.26 0.97
C ALA A 85 -4.91 3.56 2.32
N LEU A 86 -5.04 4.34 3.39
CA LEU A 86 -5.27 3.84 4.75
C LEU A 86 -6.65 4.27 5.22
N CYS A 87 -7.43 3.33 5.75
CA CYS A 87 -8.73 3.63 6.34
C CYS A 87 -8.60 4.22 7.74
N GLY A 88 -9.59 5.02 8.16
CA GLY A 88 -9.59 5.65 9.47
C GLY A 88 -9.56 4.65 10.63
N PHE A 89 -10.11 3.45 10.42
CA PHE A 89 -10.11 2.37 11.42
C PHE A 89 -8.72 1.94 11.88
N ILE A 90 -7.76 1.78 10.96
CA ILE A 90 -6.39 1.36 11.29
C ILE A 90 -5.64 2.51 11.99
N ARG A 91 -5.92 3.75 11.58
CA ARG A 91 -5.35 4.95 12.21
C ARG A 91 -5.85 5.15 13.63
N ALA A 92 -7.14 4.91 13.87
CA ALA A 92 -7.73 4.98 15.21
C ALA A 92 -7.15 3.93 16.17
N ARG A 93 -6.69 2.78 15.66
CA ARG A 93 -6.05 1.72 16.45
C ARG A 93 -4.54 1.92 16.66
N GLY A 94 -3.92 2.89 16.00
CA GLY A 94 -2.46 3.05 16.03
C GLY A 94 -1.69 2.01 15.20
N GLU A 95 -2.37 1.09 14.50
CA GLU A 95 -1.77 0.06 13.64
C GLU A 95 -1.33 0.61 12.26
N SER A 96 -1.47 1.93 12.06
CA SER A 96 -1.22 2.60 10.78
C SER A 96 0.25 2.57 10.39
N ASP A 97 1.15 2.77 11.35
CA ASP A 97 2.59 2.82 11.11
C ASP A 97 3.14 1.43 10.77
N ASP A 98 2.85 0.43 11.60
CA ASP A 98 3.27 -0.96 11.38
C ASP A 98 2.77 -1.49 10.02
N SER A 99 1.49 -1.24 9.71
CA SER A 99 0.91 -1.63 8.42
C SER A 99 1.60 -0.95 7.24
N PHE A 100 1.99 0.32 7.38
CA PHE A 100 2.67 1.08 6.34
C PHE A 100 4.11 0.59 6.12
N ASN A 101 4.84 0.31 7.20
CA ASN A 101 6.19 -0.25 7.16
C ASN A 101 6.19 -1.62 6.46
N ARG A 102 5.21 -2.48 6.78
CA ARG A 102 5.04 -3.77 6.10
C ARG A 102 4.77 -3.63 4.60
N LEU A 103 3.92 -2.66 4.20
CA LEU A 103 3.58 -2.43 2.79
C LEU A 103 4.78 -1.89 2.00
N THR A 104 5.46 -0.88 2.52
CA THR A 104 6.59 -0.23 1.85
C THR A 104 7.83 -1.12 1.78
N GLN A 105 8.08 -1.94 2.80
CA GLN A 105 9.14 -2.95 2.77
C GLN A 105 8.84 -4.04 1.74
N ARG A 106 7.59 -4.47 1.64
CA ARG A 106 7.18 -5.43 0.60
C ARG A 106 7.35 -4.86 -0.81
N ASP A 107 7.03 -3.59 -0.98
CA ASP A 107 7.13 -2.92 -2.28
C ASP A 107 8.59 -2.49 -2.60
N GLY A 108 9.54 -2.75 -1.68
CA GLY A 108 10.98 -2.64 -1.89
C GLY A 108 11.57 -1.27 -1.53
N TYR A 109 10.79 -0.37 -0.93
CA TYR A 109 11.23 0.97 -0.53
C TYR A 109 11.99 0.99 0.79
N LEU A 110 11.68 0.07 1.69
CA LEU A 110 12.37 -0.10 2.98
C LEU A 110 13.12 -1.43 3.01
N LYS A 111 14.25 -1.46 3.72
CA LYS A 111 15.04 -2.67 3.98
C LYS A 111 15.20 -2.84 5.48
N ASN A 112 14.87 -4.02 6.01
CA ASN A 112 15.12 -4.43 7.40
C ASN A 112 14.47 -3.57 8.50
N VAL A 113 13.40 -2.83 8.20
CA VAL A 113 12.70 -1.98 9.19
C VAL A 113 11.62 -2.78 9.92
N TRP A 114 10.87 -3.58 9.18
CA TRP A 114 9.82 -4.44 9.66
C TRP A 114 10.32 -5.89 9.72
N ALA A 115 10.08 -6.54 10.85
CA ALA A 115 10.33 -7.96 11.06
C ALA A 115 9.05 -8.63 11.56
N ALA A 116 8.63 -9.70 10.90
CA ALA A 116 7.61 -10.59 11.45
C ALA A 116 8.25 -11.40 12.59
N SER A 117 8.12 -10.94 13.83
CA SER A 117 8.38 -11.84 14.96
C SER A 117 7.25 -12.87 14.99
N SER A 118 7.57 -14.11 14.66
CA SER A 118 6.68 -15.25 14.91
C SER A 118 6.66 -15.51 16.42
N GLN A 119 5.93 -14.69 17.18
CA GLN A 119 5.61 -15.03 18.57
C GLN A 119 4.54 -16.12 18.54
N ARG A 120 4.99 -17.35 18.77
CA ARG A 120 4.15 -18.43 19.27
C ARG A 120 3.69 -18.12 20.68
#